data_AF-A0A1H8Z489-F1
#
_entry.id   AF-A0A1H8Z489-F1
#
_cell.length_a   1.000
_cell.length_b   1.000
_cell.length_c   1.000
_cell.angle_alpha   90.00
_cell.angle_beta   90.00
_cell.angle_gamma   90.00
#
_symmetry.space_group_name_H-M   'P 1'
#
loop_
_entity.id
_entity.type
_entity.pdbx_description
1 polymer ?
#
loop_
_entity_poly.entity_id
_entity_poly.type
_entity_poly.pdbx_seq_one_letter_code
_entity_poly.pdbx_strand_id
1 'polypeptide(L)'
;MENSNDEVDNFVGHNKLKEAIREIRDIPSHLPIYIWCGDNIEEQCGLRFFLYLLRDQHNEIFLIHTNGQQVIERQWNPNLYEKKRLSVKERLKFLQQWEGLAESTAVLRQWEQQHIQEVSENFYDSLIVKRLKEIHQEQGHVDFIQTGTFLLELLARMDESPNIFYLEYRIRYLIYNGTLALKGIPKSMWDYYVKICQKTSLV
;
A
#
# COMPACT_ATOMS: atom_id res chain seq x y z
N MET A 1 -7.95 19.58 -7.23
CA MET A 1 -7.07 20.11 -8.27
C MET A 1 -6.15 18.98 -8.66
N GLU A 2 -6.36 18.39 -9.83
CA GLU A 2 -5.48 17.37 -10.41
C GLU A 2 -4.16 18.05 -10.81
N ASN A 3 -3.05 17.44 -10.41
CA ASN A 3 -1.71 17.94 -10.69
C ASN A 3 -1.36 17.54 -12.13
N SER A 4 -0.92 18.47 -12.97
CA SER A 4 -0.59 18.18 -14.38
C SER A 4 0.51 17.12 -14.57
N ASN A 5 1.32 16.88 -13.52
CA ASN A 5 2.31 15.80 -13.50
C ASN A 5 1.69 14.42 -13.27
N ASP A 6 0.57 14.34 -12.55
CA ASP A 6 -0.10 13.07 -12.23
C ASP A 6 -0.61 12.40 -13.52
N GLU A 7 -1.12 13.17 -14.50
CA GLU A 7 -1.60 12.62 -15.77
C GLU A 7 -0.48 11.96 -16.61
N VAL A 8 0.72 12.56 -16.62
CA VAL A 8 1.87 12.05 -17.37
C VAL A 8 2.45 10.82 -16.69
N ASP A 9 2.61 10.85 -15.36
CA ASP A 9 3.08 9.70 -14.58
C ASP A 9 2.08 8.53 -14.65
N ASN A 10 0.77 8.82 -14.61
CA ASN A 10 -0.28 7.82 -14.80
C ASN A 10 -0.21 7.20 -16.20
N PHE A 11 -0.03 8.00 -17.26
CA PHE A 11 0.09 7.49 -18.63
C PHE A 11 1.31 6.58 -18.83
N VAL A 12 2.47 7.00 -18.32
CA VAL A 12 3.71 6.19 -18.37
C VAL A 12 3.54 4.90 -17.55
N GLY A 13 2.92 4.99 -16.37
CA GLY A 13 2.57 3.83 -15.54
C GLY A 13 1.66 2.83 -16.25
N HIS A 14 0.62 3.31 -16.93
CA HIS A 14 -0.32 2.46 -17.67
C HIS A 14 0.35 1.67 -18.80
N ASN A 15 1.25 2.29 -19.57
CA ASN A 15 1.95 1.60 -20.64
C ASN A 15 2.91 0.53 -20.09
N LYS A 16 3.69 0.87 -19.06
CA LYS A 16 4.57 -0.08 -18.38
C LYS A 16 3.82 -1.28 -17.80
N LEU A 17 2.65 -1.04 -17.20
CA LEU A 17 1.82 -2.12 -16.65
C LEU A 17 1.31 -3.06 -17.76
N LYS A 18 0.85 -2.52 -18.89
CA LYS A 18 0.40 -3.34 -20.03
C LYS A 18 1.52 -4.20 -20.59
N GLU A 19 2.72 -3.65 -20.73
CA GLU A 19 3.90 -4.37 -21.19
C GLU A 19 4.28 -5.48 -20.20
N ALA A 20 4.35 -5.19 -18.90
CA ALA A 20 4.63 -6.19 -17.87
C ALA A 20 3.60 -7.33 -17.87
N ILE A 21 2.30 -7.03 -18.01
CA ILE A 21 1.24 -8.05 -18.11
C ILE A 21 1.45 -8.95 -19.34
N ARG A 22 1.83 -8.37 -20.48
CA ARG A 22 2.14 -9.15 -21.69
C ARG A 22 3.34 -10.07 -21.44
N GLU A 23 4.43 -9.53 -20.90
CA GLU A 23 5.64 -10.31 -20.60
C GLU A 23 5.38 -11.48 -19.65
N ILE A 24 4.57 -11.27 -18.60
CA ILE A 24 4.17 -12.34 -17.67
C ILE A 24 3.39 -13.44 -18.38
N ARG A 25 2.49 -13.09 -19.31
CA ARG A 25 1.68 -14.06 -20.05
C ARG A 25 2.47 -14.83 -21.09
N ASP A 26 3.54 -14.23 -21.61
CA ASP A 26 4.42 -14.81 -22.62
C ASP A 26 5.53 -15.71 -22.02
N ILE A 27 5.58 -15.88 -20.68
CA ILE A 27 6.52 -16.80 -20.03
C ILE A 27 6.32 -18.22 -20.59
N PRO A 28 7.37 -18.87 -21.14
CA PRO A 28 7.27 -20.24 -21.66
C PRO A 28 6.80 -21.25 -20.61
N SER A 29 5.82 -22.08 -20.96
CA SER A 29 5.12 -22.99 -20.03
C SER A 29 6.01 -24.05 -19.36
N HIS A 30 7.18 -24.35 -19.92
CA HIS A 30 8.12 -25.33 -19.39
C HIS A 30 9.08 -24.78 -18.33
N LEU A 31 9.12 -23.45 -18.14
CA LEU A 31 10.04 -22.82 -17.19
C LEU A 31 9.43 -22.70 -15.79
N PRO A 32 10.18 -22.97 -14.72
CA PRO A 32 9.72 -22.67 -13.37
C PRO A 32 9.65 -21.16 -13.13
N ILE A 33 8.63 -20.71 -12.40
CA ILE A 33 8.43 -19.32 -12.00
C ILE A 33 8.67 -19.19 -10.50
N TYR A 34 9.49 -18.23 -10.10
CA TYR A 34 9.78 -17.92 -8.71
C TYR A 34 9.19 -16.55 -8.37
N ILE A 35 8.28 -16.49 -7.41
CA ILE A 35 7.65 -15.24 -6.95
C ILE A 35 8.17 -14.95 -5.54
N TRP A 36 8.80 -13.79 -5.40
CA TRP A 36 9.21 -13.26 -4.10
C TRP A 36 8.05 -12.47 -3.52
N CYS A 37 7.67 -12.76 -2.28
CA CYS A 37 6.56 -12.09 -1.63
C CYS A 37 6.75 -11.99 -0.11
N GLY A 38 6.47 -10.81 0.42
CA GLY A 38 6.37 -10.53 1.83
C GLY A 38 4.94 -10.58 2.34
N ASP A 39 4.75 -10.24 3.62
CA ASP A 39 3.44 -10.24 4.28
C ASP A 39 2.73 -8.87 4.23
N ASN A 40 3.27 -7.85 3.54
CA ASN A 40 2.51 -6.60 3.38
C ASN A 40 1.33 -6.77 2.41
N ILE A 41 0.30 -5.95 2.61
CA ILE A 41 -0.96 -6.09 1.89
C ILE A 41 -0.82 -5.87 0.38
N GLU A 42 0.06 -4.97 -0.04
CA GLU A 42 0.30 -4.68 -1.45
C GLU A 42 0.89 -5.89 -2.17
N GLU A 43 1.91 -6.53 -1.57
CA GLU A 43 2.53 -7.73 -2.12
C GLU A 43 1.57 -8.93 -2.09
N GLN A 44 0.74 -9.05 -1.07
CA GLN A 44 -0.27 -10.11 -1.00
C GLN A 44 -1.36 -9.93 -2.06
N CYS A 45 -1.81 -8.69 -2.32
CA CYS A 45 -2.72 -8.41 -3.44
C CYS A 45 -2.04 -8.70 -4.79
N GLY A 46 -0.79 -8.25 -4.95
CA GLY A 46 0.01 -8.47 -6.16
C GLY A 46 0.24 -9.95 -6.46
N LEU A 47 0.57 -10.77 -5.46
CA LEU A 47 0.72 -12.21 -5.59
C LEU A 47 -0.54 -12.86 -6.19
N ARG A 48 -1.71 -12.49 -5.68
CA ARG A 48 -3.01 -13.01 -6.17
C ARG A 48 -3.27 -12.58 -7.60
N PHE A 49 -2.99 -11.32 -7.92
CA PHE A 49 -3.09 -10.82 -9.28
C PHE A 49 -2.15 -11.57 -10.25
N PHE A 50 -0.88 -11.75 -9.88
CA PHE A 50 0.09 -12.46 -10.73
C PHE A 50 -0.30 -13.91 -10.96
N LEU A 51 -0.77 -14.61 -9.91
CA LEU A 51 -1.28 -15.97 -10.05
C LEU A 51 -2.52 -16.02 -10.95
N TYR A 52 -3.39 -15.00 -10.89
CA TYR A 52 -4.52 -14.88 -11.81
C TYR A 52 -4.10 -14.66 -13.27
N LEU A 53 -3.05 -13.88 -13.52
CA LEU A 53 -2.50 -13.73 -14.88
C LEU A 53 -1.93 -15.04 -15.43
N LEU A 54 -1.39 -15.89 -14.55
CA LEU A 54 -0.80 -17.19 -14.87
C LEU A 54 -1.78 -18.36 -14.77
N ARG A 55 -3.08 -18.12 -14.57
CA ARG A 55 -4.07 -19.16 -14.25
C ARG A 55 -4.20 -20.25 -15.32
N ASP A 56 -4.01 -19.89 -16.58
CA ASP A 56 -4.12 -20.79 -17.73
C ASP A 56 -2.77 -21.45 -18.08
N GLN A 57 -1.72 -21.16 -17.31
CA GLN A 57 -0.36 -21.63 -17.55
C GLN A 57 0.02 -22.84 -16.67
N HIS A 58 0.76 -23.78 -17.25
CA HIS A 58 1.16 -25.03 -16.58
C HIS A 58 2.53 -24.97 -15.89
N ASN A 59 3.18 -23.81 -15.85
CA ASN A 59 4.48 -23.62 -15.20
C ASN A 59 4.46 -24.15 -13.77
N GLU A 60 5.57 -24.68 -13.27
CA GLU A 60 5.76 -24.86 -11.83
C GLU A 60 5.95 -23.48 -11.18
N ILE A 61 5.27 -23.20 -10.06
CA ILE A 61 5.38 -21.90 -9.36
C ILE A 61 5.89 -22.17 -7.95
N PHE A 62 6.90 -21.39 -7.56
CA PHE A 62 7.52 -21.41 -6.24
C PHE A 62 7.38 -20.04 -5.59
N LEU A 63 6.94 -20.01 -4.34
CA LEU A 63 6.95 -18.81 -3.51
C LEU A 63 8.21 -18.77 -2.67
N ILE A 64 8.81 -17.59 -2.60
CA ILE A 64 9.94 -17.27 -1.74
C ILE A 64 9.44 -16.20 -0.77
N HIS A 65 9.16 -16.62 0.47
CA HIS A 65 8.71 -15.71 1.51
C HIS A 65 9.90 -14.94 2.08
N THR A 66 9.84 -13.61 2.03
CA THR A 66 10.93 -12.73 2.50
C THR A 66 10.87 -12.48 4.01
N ASN A 67 9.81 -12.93 4.68
CA ASN A 67 9.53 -12.61 6.08
C ASN A 67 10.26 -13.58 7.00
N GLY A 68 10.90 -13.07 8.05
CA GLY A 68 11.55 -13.91 9.08
C GLY A 68 12.90 -14.49 8.68
N GLN A 69 13.43 -14.15 7.51
CA GLN A 69 14.80 -14.52 7.15
C GLN A 69 15.72 -13.38 7.56
N GLN A 70 16.75 -13.69 8.37
CA GLN A 70 17.84 -12.74 8.58
C GLN A 70 18.29 -12.30 7.20
N VAL A 71 18.32 -10.99 6.96
CA VAL A 71 18.76 -10.44 5.68
C VAL A 71 20.20 -10.91 5.46
N ILE A 72 20.36 -12.01 4.72
CA ILE A 72 21.67 -12.49 4.29
C ILE A 72 22.10 -11.51 3.20
N GLU A 73 22.61 -10.36 3.65
CA GLU A 73 23.40 -9.40 2.89
C GLU A 73 22.85 -8.95 1.53
N ARG A 74 21.57 -8.57 1.39
CA ARG A 74 21.03 -8.03 0.11
C ARG A 74 21.38 -8.91 -1.12
N GLN A 75 21.64 -10.21 -0.93
CA GLN A 75 22.02 -11.10 -2.01
C GLN A 75 20.76 -11.66 -2.66
N TRP A 76 20.54 -11.32 -3.93
CA TRP A 76 19.48 -11.89 -4.75
C TRP A 76 19.84 -13.31 -5.23
N ASN A 77 20.18 -14.19 -4.29
CA ASN A 77 20.50 -15.58 -4.58
C ASN A 77 19.33 -16.46 -4.11
N PRO A 78 18.41 -16.89 -5.00
CA PRO A 78 17.26 -17.69 -4.63
C PRO A 78 17.60 -18.99 -3.88
N ASN A 79 18.83 -19.51 -4.02
CA ASN A 79 19.26 -20.74 -3.35
C ASN A 79 19.49 -20.57 -1.84
N LEU A 80 19.56 -19.33 -1.36
CA LEU A 80 19.67 -19.03 0.07
C LEU A 80 18.32 -18.99 0.77
N TYR A 81 17.22 -19.06 0.02
CA TYR A 81 15.86 -18.88 0.52
C TYR A 81 15.09 -20.18 0.47
N GLU A 82 14.20 -20.39 1.44
CA GLU A 82 13.22 -21.46 1.36
C GLU A 82 12.27 -21.23 0.18
N LYS A 83 12.15 -22.25 -0.68
CA LYS A 83 11.29 -22.22 -1.87
C LYS A 83 10.11 -23.14 -1.65
N LYS A 84 8.92 -22.57 -1.51
CA LYS A 84 7.69 -23.35 -1.37
C LYS A 84 7.03 -23.53 -2.74
N ARG A 85 7.03 -24.77 -3.25
CA ARG A 85 6.26 -25.09 -4.45
C ARG A 85 4.76 -24.99 -4.17
N LEU A 86 4.02 -24.29 -5.03
CA LEU A 86 2.56 -24.23 -4.94
C LEU A 86 1.91 -25.50 -5.47
N SER A 87 1.03 -26.07 -4.66
CA SER A 87 0.12 -27.13 -5.08
C SER A 87 -1.03 -26.58 -5.93
N VAL A 88 -1.71 -27.45 -6.68
CA VAL A 88 -2.92 -27.10 -7.45
C VAL A 88 -4.01 -26.52 -6.53
N LYS A 89 -4.18 -27.10 -5.34
CA LYS A 89 -5.17 -26.62 -4.35
C LYS A 89 -4.86 -25.21 -3.86
N GLU A 90 -3.60 -24.91 -3.58
CA GLU A 90 -3.18 -23.56 -3.16
C GLU A 90 -3.37 -22.54 -4.29
N ARG A 91 -3.04 -22.91 -5.53
CA ARG A 91 -3.30 -22.04 -6.70
C ARG A 91 -4.77 -21.69 -6.81
N LEU A 92 -5.66 -22.69 -6.78
CA LEU A 92 -7.09 -22.46 -6.85
C LEU A 92 -7.58 -21.54 -5.71
N LYS A 93 -7.05 -21.69 -4.50
CA LYS A 93 -7.35 -20.79 -3.38
C LYS A 93 -6.95 -19.34 -3.70
N PHE A 94 -5.77 -19.09 -4.25
CA PHE A 94 -5.35 -17.75 -4.62
C PHE A 94 -6.18 -17.15 -5.76
N LEU A 95 -6.58 -17.96 -6.74
CA LEU A 95 -7.45 -17.52 -7.85
C LEU A 95 -8.81 -17.08 -7.34
N GLN A 96 -9.46 -17.90 -6.50
CA GLN A 96 -10.74 -17.55 -5.89
C GLN A 96 -10.64 -16.28 -5.03
N GLN A 97 -9.54 -16.11 -4.30
CA GLN A 97 -9.28 -14.89 -3.54
C GLN A 97 -9.16 -13.68 -4.47
N TRP A 98 -8.45 -13.79 -5.59
CA TRP A 98 -8.34 -12.71 -6.56
C TRP A 98 -9.70 -12.33 -7.16
N GLU A 99 -10.52 -13.30 -7.54
CA GLU A 99 -11.85 -13.05 -8.10
C GLU A 99 -12.72 -12.23 -7.12
N GLY A 100 -12.74 -12.62 -5.85
CA GLY A 100 -13.45 -11.85 -4.82
C GLY A 100 -12.89 -10.43 -4.62
N LEU A 101 -11.56 -10.26 -4.69
CA LEU A 101 -10.93 -8.94 -4.60
C LEU A 101 -11.23 -8.06 -5.81
N ALA A 102 -11.27 -8.64 -7.00
CA ALA A 102 -11.52 -7.93 -8.25
C ALA A 102 -12.97 -7.44 -8.36
N GLU A 103 -13.92 -8.11 -7.68
CA GLU A 103 -15.32 -7.70 -7.60
C GLU A 103 -15.58 -6.66 -6.49
N SER A 104 -14.69 -6.55 -5.51
CA SER A 104 -14.89 -5.64 -4.38
C SER A 104 -14.60 -4.18 -4.70
N THR A 105 -15.44 -3.29 -4.17
CA THR A 105 -15.28 -1.83 -4.22
C THR A 105 -14.57 -1.23 -3.01
N ALA A 106 -14.03 -2.07 -2.10
CA ALA A 106 -13.33 -1.58 -0.93
C ALA A 106 -12.06 -0.81 -1.30
N VAL A 107 -11.86 0.36 -0.67
CA VAL A 107 -10.71 1.25 -0.93
C VAL A 107 -9.49 0.82 -0.13
N LEU A 108 -9.66 0.36 1.11
CA LEU A 108 -8.57 -0.05 1.99
C LEU A 108 -8.68 -1.53 2.35
N ARG A 109 -7.52 -2.20 2.33
CA ARG A 109 -7.35 -3.58 2.75
C ARG A 109 -6.19 -3.69 3.73
N GLN A 110 -6.23 -4.69 4.59
CA GLN A 110 -5.18 -5.03 5.55
C GLN A 110 -4.82 -6.50 5.41
N TRP A 111 -3.57 -6.82 5.72
CA TRP A 111 -3.11 -8.20 5.84
C TRP A 111 -3.08 -8.56 7.31
N GLU A 112 -4.05 -9.33 7.79
CA GLU A 112 -4.14 -9.72 9.18
C GLU A 112 -4.41 -11.23 9.28
N GLN A 113 -3.68 -11.91 10.17
CA GLN A 113 -3.84 -13.36 10.42
C GLN A 113 -3.77 -14.19 9.13
N GLN A 114 -2.87 -13.86 8.20
CA GLN A 114 -2.69 -14.54 6.91
C GLN A 114 -3.88 -14.42 5.94
N HIS A 115 -4.72 -13.40 6.13
CA HIS A 115 -5.89 -13.12 5.29
C HIS A 115 -5.95 -11.64 4.92
N ILE A 116 -6.52 -11.39 3.74
CA ILE A 116 -6.84 -10.03 3.31
C ILE A 116 -8.19 -9.66 3.93
N GLN A 117 -8.20 -8.59 4.72
CA GLN A 117 -9.41 -8.03 5.31
C GLN A 117 -9.69 -6.67 4.67
N GLU A 118 -10.95 -6.44 4.32
CA GLU A 118 -11.39 -5.14 3.82
C GLU A 118 -11.84 -4.29 5.00
N VAL A 119 -11.35 -3.05 5.05
CA VAL A 119 -11.66 -2.11 6.13
C VAL A 119 -12.19 -0.80 5.54
N SER A 120 -12.81 -0.01 6.41
CA SER A 120 -13.31 1.30 6.00
C SER A 120 -12.19 2.18 5.47
N GLU A 121 -12.47 2.95 4.43
CA GLU A 121 -11.54 3.91 3.86
C GLU A 121 -11.03 4.95 4.88
N ASN A 122 -11.80 5.24 5.92
CA ASN A 122 -11.42 6.19 6.97
C ASN A 122 -10.76 5.53 8.18
N PHE A 123 -10.35 4.26 8.08
CA PHE A 123 -9.86 3.46 9.21
C PHE A 123 -8.78 4.18 10.04
N TYR A 124 -7.85 4.86 9.36
CA TYR A 124 -6.72 5.54 10.00
C TYR A 124 -6.98 7.03 10.34
N ASP A 125 -8.15 7.60 9.99
CA ASP A 125 -8.44 9.02 10.19
C ASP A 125 -8.36 9.41 11.68
N SER A 126 -8.90 8.55 12.55
CA SER A 126 -8.88 8.78 14.00
C SER A 126 -7.45 8.79 14.56
N LEU A 127 -6.59 7.90 14.06
CA LEU A 127 -5.18 7.84 14.44
C LEU A 127 -4.42 9.08 13.96
N ILE A 128 -4.62 9.50 12.71
CA ILE A 128 -4.03 10.71 12.14
C ILE A 128 -4.37 11.93 13.01
N VAL A 129 -5.65 12.12 13.31
CA VAL A 129 -6.11 13.25 14.14
C VAL A 129 -5.56 13.15 15.56
N LYS A 130 -5.55 11.95 16.17
CA LYS A 130 -5.00 11.74 17.51
C LYS A 130 -3.52 12.14 17.57
N ARG A 131 -2.70 11.67 16.61
CA ARG A 131 -1.26 11.98 16.59
C ARG A 131 -0.97 13.45 16.37
N LEU A 132 -1.70 14.11 15.47
CA LEU A 132 -1.58 15.57 15.32
C LEU A 132 -1.90 16.32 16.62
N LYS A 133 -2.89 15.87 17.42
CA LYS A 133 -3.18 16.50 18.72
C LYS A 133 -2.02 16.34 19.69
N GLU A 134 -1.45 15.14 19.77
CA GLU A 134 -0.31 14.83 20.64
C GLU A 134 0.90 15.70 20.30
N ILE A 135 1.26 15.83 19.02
CA ILE A 135 2.39 16.68 18.59
C ILE A 135 2.17 18.14 18.99
N HIS A 136 0.96 18.69 18.81
CA HIS A 136 0.68 20.07 19.25
C HIS A 136 0.78 20.23 20.77
N GLN A 137 0.38 19.21 21.53
CA GLN A 137 0.51 19.21 22.99
C GLN A 137 1.99 19.18 23.42
N GLU A 138 2.80 18.35 22.78
CA GLU A 138 4.25 18.23 23.02
C GLU A 138 4.99 19.54 22.67
N GLN A 139 4.59 20.23 21.61
CA GLN A 139 5.16 21.54 21.21
C GLN A 139 4.70 22.70 22.10
N GLY A 140 3.66 22.52 22.92
CA GLY A 140 3.08 23.58 23.77
C GLY A 140 2.28 24.65 23.02
N HIS A 141 2.15 24.54 21.69
CA HIS A 141 1.34 25.42 20.86
C HIS A 141 0.73 24.67 19.66
N VAL A 142 -0.37 25.20 19.11
CA VAL A 142 -1.01 24.65 17.91
C VAL A 142 -0.56 25.46 16.69
N ASP A 143 0.42 24.94 15.95
CA ASP A 143 0.90 25.54 14.70
C ASP A 143 0.93 24.51 13.54
N PHE A 144 1.19 24.97 12.32
CA PHE A 144 1.23 24.16 11.12
C PHE A 144 2.46 23.23 11.10
N ILE A 145 2.21 21.94 10.86
CA ILE A 145 3.23 20.89 10.77
C ILE A 145 3.38 20.46 9.31
N GLN A 146 4.61 20.30 8.82
CA GLN A 146 4.86 19.87 7.44
C GLN A 146 4.34 18.44 7.23
N THR A 147 3.56 18.22 6.17
CA THR A 147 2.80 16.98 6.01
C THR A 147 3.68 15.76 5.80
N GLY A 148 4.72 15.84 4.97
CA GLY A 148 5.67 14.74 4.74
C GLY A 148 6.41 14.34 6.01
N THR A 149 6.86 15.31 6.81
CA THR A 149 7.50 15.07 8.10
C THR A 149 6.56 14.38 9.08
N PHE A 150 5.32 14.86 9.18
CA PHE A 150 4.29 14.24 10.00
C PHE A 150 3.99 12.80 9.56
N LEU A 151 3.88 12.54 8.25
CA LEU A 151 3.62 11.20 7.71
C LEU A 151 4.76 10.22 8.04
N LEU A 152 6.03 10.64 7.89
CA LEU A 152 7.16 9.79 8.26
C LEU A 152 7.18 9.48 9.76
N GLU A 153 6.88 10.46 10.61
CA GLU A 153 6.78 10.23 12.06
C GLU A 153 5.63 9.28 12.41
N LEU A 154 4.47 9.45 11.76
CA LEU A 154 3.31 8.59 11.94
C LEU A 154 3.65 7.14 11.58
N LEU A 155 4.26 6.93 10.40
CA LEU A 155 4.66 5.61 9.91
C LEU A 155 5.67 4.92 10.82
N ALA A 156 6.66 5.66 11.34
CA ALA A 156 7.68 5.11 12.23
C ALA A 156 7.11 4.52 13.54
N ARG A 157 5.85 4.83 13.86
CA ARG A 157 5.15 4.37 15.08
C ARG A 157 4.05 3.34 14.78
N MET A 158 3.95 2.86 13.54
CA MET A 158 2.98 1.85 13.12
C MET A 158 3.70 0.53 12.90
N ASP A 159 3.26 -0.53 13.57
CA ASP A 159 3.82 -1.89 13.40
C ASP A 159 3.57 -2.39 11.97
N GLU A 160 2.35 -2.20 11.48
CA GLU A 160 1.94 -2.45 10.10
C GLU A 160 1.34 -1.17 9.53
N SER A 161 2.11 -0.51 8.66
CA SER A 161 1.68 0.73 8.02
C SER A 161 1.10 0.48 6.64
N PRO A 162 0.01 1.16 6.26
CA PRO A 162 -0.39 1.23 4.87
C PRO A 162 0.61 2.08 4.10
N ASN A 163 0.53 2.02 2.77
CA ASN A 163 1.26 2.93 1.90
C ASN A 163 1.16 4.41 2.35
N ILE A 164 2.29 5.12 2.38
CA ILE A 164 2.35 6.56 2.73
C ILE A 164 1.43 7.42 1.86
N PHE A 165 1.25 7.08 0.58
CA PHE A 165 0.37 7.80 -0.34
C PHE A 165 -1.11 7.66 0.03
N TYR A 166 -1.50 6.51 0.59
CA TYR A 166 -2.84 6.35 1.15
C TYR A 166 -3.03 7.27 2.37
N LEU A 167 -2.05 7.37 3.27
CA LEU A 167 -2.15 8.28 4.42
C LEU A 167 -2.17 9.74 3.97
N GLU A 168 -1.38 10.12 2.97
CA GLU A 168 -1.44 11.47 2.38
C GLU A 168 -2.82 11.76 1.79
N TYR A 169 -3.40 10.80 1.05
CA TYR A 169 -4.76 10.88 0.54
C TYR A 169 -5.77 11.13 1.68
N ARG A 170 -5.66 10.40 2.79
CA ARG A 170 -6.52 10.61 3.98
C ARG A 170 -6.32 11.98 4.60
N ILE A 171 -5.08 12.49 4.69
CA ILE A 171 -4.82 13.86 5.15
C ILE A 171 -5.50 14.89 4.25
N ARG A 172 -5.41 14.74 2.93
CA ARG A 172 -6.10 15.61 1.98
C ARG A 172 -7.61 15.55 2.15
N TYR A 173 -8.19 14.37 2.37
CA TYR A 173 -9.61 14.22 2.69
C TYR A 173 -10.00 14.96 3.98
N LEU A 174 -9.18 14.84 5.03
CA LEU A 174 -9.41 15.53 6.31
C LEU A 174 -9.26 17.06 6.21
N ILE A 175 -8.48 17.56 5.24
CA ILE A 175 -8.48 18.99 4.87
C ILE A 175 -9.80 19.36 4.22
N TYR A 176 -10.23 18.62 3.19
CA TYR A 176 -11.44 18.93 2.43
C TYR A 176 -12.70 18.90 3.28
N ASN A 177 -12.79 18.00 4.26
CA ASN A 177 -13.94 17.93 5.16
C ASN A 177 -13.88 18.93 6.35
N GLY A 178 -12.85 19.78 6.41
CA GLY A 178 -12.68 20.82 7.42
C GLY A 178 -12.13 20.35 8.77
N THR A 179 -11.75 19.07 8.92
CA THR A 179 -11.11 18.57 10.15
C THR A 179 -9.71 19.17 10.33
N LEU A 180 -8.97 19.35 9.24
CA LEU A 180 -7.64 19.95 9.22
C LEU A 180 -7.62 21.25 8.41
N ALA A 181 -6.84 22.22 8.88
CA ALA A 181 -6.50 23.42 8.15
C ALA A 181 -5.27 23.17 7.27
N LEU A 182 -5.23 23.81 6.10
CA LEU A 182 -4.15 23.74 5.12
C LEU A 182 -3.36 25.05 5.06
N LYS A 183 -2.04 24.94 4.96
CA LYS A 183 -1.13 26.03 4.58
C LYS A 183 -0.20 25.53 3.48
N GLY A 184 -0.12 26.26 2.36
CA GLY A 184 0.67 25.87 1.18
C GLY A 184 -0.17 25.27 0.06
N ILE A 185 0.49 24.77 -0.98
CA ILE A 185 -0.15 24.17 -2.17
C ILE A 185 0.24 22.68 -2.20
N PRO A 186 -0.72 21.74 -2.17
CA PRO A 186 -0.44 20.31 -2.05
C PRO A 186 0.01 19.67 -3.37
N LYS A 187 1.14 20.14 -3.93
CA LYS A 187 1.78 19.54 -5.12
C LYS A 187 2.47 18.21 -4.79
N SER A 188 3.07 18.12 -3.61
CA SER A 188 3.58 16.89 -2.99
C SER A 188 3.38 16.97 -1.48
N MET A 189 3.55 15.86 -0.75
CA MET A 189 3.50 15.84 0.74
C MET A 189 4.47 16.83 1.41
N TRP A 190 5.52 17.28 0.71
CA TRP A 190 6.52 18.21 1.25
C TRP A 190 6.14 19.69 1.07
N ASP A 191 5.18 19.98 0.19
CA ASP A 191 4.84 21.35 -0.25
C ASP A 191 3.72 22.01 0.58
N TYR A 192 3.17 21.30 1.57
CA TYR A 192 2.09 21.81 2.40
C TYR A 192 2.15 21.33 3.84
N TYR A 193 1.45 22.09 4.68
CA TYR A 193 1.42 21.94 6.12
C TYR A 193 -0.02 21.80 6.58
N VAL A 194 -0.21 21.04 7.65
CA VAL A 194 -1.52 20.78 8.25
C VAL A 194 -1.56 21.19 9.71
N LYS A 195 -2.75 21.54 10.16
CA LYS A 195 -3.05 21.87 11.56
C LYS A 195 -4.45 21.40 11.91
N ILE A 196 -4.71 21.06 13.17
CA ILE A 196 -6.07 20.71 13.61
C ILE A 196 -6.94 21.96 13.66
N CYS A 197 -8.14 21.87 13.07
CA CYS A 197 -9.18 22.86 13.30
C CYS A 197 -9.73 22.71 14.71
N GLN A 198 -9.56 23.72 15.56
CA GLN A 198 -10.31 23.78 16.82
C GLN A 198 -11.76 24.05 16.46
N LYS A 199 -12.68 23.13 16.80
CA LYS A 199 -14.11 23.46 16.77
C LYS A 199 -14.29 24.61 17.77
N THR A 200 -14.58 25.81 17.27
CA THR A 200 -15.10 26.88 18.10
C THR A 200 -16.44 26.37 18.62
N SER A 201 -16.50 25.97 19.89
CA SER A 201 -17.78 25.88 20.58
C SER A 201 -18.37 27.28 20.51
N LEU A 202 -19.35 27.49 19.62
CA LEU A 202 -20.17 28.68 19.65
C LEU A 202 -20.88 28.64 21.01
N VAL A 203 -20.43 29.50 21.92
CA VAL A 203 -21.10 29.83 23.18
C VAL A 203 -22.28 30.74 22.86
#